data_AF-A0A2N3WCV8-F1
#
_entry.id   AF-A0A2N3WCV8-F1
#
_cell.length_a   1.000
_cell.length_b   1.000
_cell.length_c   1.000
_cell.angle_alpha   90.00
_cell.angle_beta   90.00
_cell.angle_gamma   90.00
#
_symmetry.space_group_name_H-M   'P 1'
#
loop_
_entity.id
_entity.type
_entity.pdbx_description
1 polymer ?
#
loop_
_entity_poly.entity_id
_entity_poly.type
_entity_poly.pdbx_seq_one_letter_code
_entity_poly.pdbx_strand_id
1 'polypeptide(L)'
;MGELDGVRIGVTAERRADDLIGALLRHGAEVRHAPTITIVPLADDPELRRGTEAVLAAPIDLTAVTTGAGFRGWLDAAEGWGLRDALLDALAGSRIFARGPKAVGAVRGVGLREEYSAPGETNDELFGALTEAGVESARVAVQLHGSPLPEFTDPLAVSGASVLAVQPYRWHTPPDPEPVFSLIREVLAGELVALVFTSAPAATNFLALADESGRGAELRETLRSGTVVCACVGPVTAAPLETAGISTLQPERQRLGALVKLVVAKLS
;
A
#
# COMPACT_ATOMS: atom_id res chain seq x y z
N MET A 1 -17.82 -11.91 32.08
CA MET A 1 -16.38 -11.79 31.81
C MET A 1 -16.20 -12.11 30.34
N GLY A 2 -15.63 -11.20 29.55
CA GLY A 2 -15.33 -11.47 28.15
C GLY A 2 -14.20 -12.49 28.03
N GLU A 3 -14.11 -13.19 26.89
CA GLU A 3 -13.03 -14.16 26.62
C GLU A 3 -11.63 -13.52 26.67
N LEU A 4 -11.55 -12.20 26.53
CA LEU A 4 -10.30 -11.42 26.52
C LEU A 4 -10.23 -10.39 27.66
N ASP A 5 -10.89 -10.63 28.79
CA ASP A 5 -10.88 -9.70 29.92
C ASP A 5 -9.45 -9.50 30.46
N GLY A 6 -9.01 -8.23 30.57
CA GLY A 6 -7.64 -7.87 30.96
C GLY A 6 -6.56 -8.11 29.89
N VAL A 7 -6.93 -8.54 28.68
CA VAL A 7 -6.00 -8.77 27.56
C VAL A 7 -5.82 -7.47 26.77
N ARG A 8 -4.60 -6.94 26.71
CA ARG A 8 -4.27 -5.75 25.91
C ARG A 8 -3.71 -6.11 24.54
N ILE A 9 -4.31 -5.55 23.49
CA ILE A 9 -4.00 -5.83 22.08
C ILE A 9 -3.71 -4.54 21.31
N GLY A 10 -2.61 -4.52 20.57
CA GLY A 10 -2.24 -3.42 19.69
C GLY A 10 -2.83 -3.60 18.30
N VAL A 11 -3.45 -2.56 17.76
CA VAL A 11 -4.01 -2.56 16.40
C VAL A 11 -3.28 -1.52 15.57
N THR A 12 -2.64 -1.99 14.49
CA THR A 12 -1.86 -1.14 13.56
C THR A 12 -2.66 -0.70 12.33
N ALA A 13 -3.89 -1.17 12.21
CA ALA A 13 -4.75 -0.92 11.07
C ALA A 13 -5.22 0.53 11.01
N GLU A 14 -5.18 1.11 9.82
CA GLU A 14 -5.81 2.41 9.51
C GLU A 14 -7.22 2.21 8.94
N ARG A 15 -7.32 1.39 7.88
CA ARG A 15 -8.59 1.14 7.19
C ARG A 15 -9.41 0.09 7.92
N ARG A 16 -10.70 0.38 8.16
CA ARG A 16 -11.62 -0.48 8.93
C ARG A 16 -11.09 -0.80 10.34
N ALA A 17 -10.30 0.10 10.91
CA ALA A 17 -9.80 -0.01 12.27
C ALA A 17 -10.98 -0.15 13.25
N ASP A 18 -12.00 0.70 13.12
CA ASP A 18 -13.18 0.68 14.00
C ASP A 18 -13.92 -0.66 14.01
N ASP A 19 -14.04 -1.32 12.85
CA ASP A 19 -14.65 -2.66 12.75
C ASP A 19 -13.83 -3.70 13.53
N LEU A 20 -12.50 -3.65 13.38
CA LEU A 20 -11.57 -4.56 14.03
C LEU A 20 -11.51 -4.32 15.54
N ILE A 21 -11.32 -3.06 15.94
CA ILE A 21 -11.29 -2.61 17.34
C ILE A 21 -12.61 -2.97 18.01
N GLY A 22 -13.74 -2.60 17.41
CA GLY A 22 -15.07 -2.90 17.95
C GLY A 22 -15.33 -4.40 18.10
N ALA A 23 -14.78 -5.23 17.20
CA ALA A 23 -14.87 -6.68 17.34
C ALA A 23 -14.06 -7.21 18.53
N LEU A 24 -12.82 -6.74 18.73
CA LEU A 24 -11.99 -7.12 19.88
C LEU A 24 -12.58 -6.65 21.21
N LEU A 25 -13.08 -5.41 21.26
CA LEU A 25 -13.76 -4.84 22.44
C LEU A 25 -15.00 -5.66 22.84
N ARG A 26 -15.77 -6.19 21.87
CA ARG A 26 -16.93 -7.07 22.17
C ARG A 26 -16.54 -8.38 22.85
N HIS A 27 -15.30 -8.85 22.68
CA HIS A 27 -14.77 -10.01 23.40
C HIS A 27 -14.11 -9.63 24.73
N GLY A 28 -14.08 -8.35 25.11
CA GLY A 28 -13.57 -7.86 26.39
C GLY A 28 -12.11 -7.38 26.38
N ALA A 29 -11.45 -7.34 25.21
CA ALA A 29 -10.08 -6.88 25.11
C ALA A 29 -9.93 -5.38 25.41
N GLU A 30 -8.78 -4.97 25.93
CA GLU A 30 -8.32 -3.59 25.90
C GLU A 30 -7.56 -3.35 24.59
N VAL A 31 -7.93 -2.32 23.82
CA VAL A 31 -7.29 -2.07 22.52
C VAL A 31 -6.45 -0.79 22.55
N ARG A 32 -5.20 -0.90 22.12
CA ARG A 32 -4.31 0.22 21.79
C ARG A 32 -4.29 0.42 20.29
N HIS A 33 -4.94 1.47 19.81
CA HIS A 33 -4.92 1.81 18.39
C HIS A 33 -3.72 2.72 18.10
N ALA A 34 -2.81 2.23 17.26
CA ALA A 34 -1.66 2.98 16.80
C ALA A 34 -1.48 2.70 15.30
N PRO A 35 -2.21 3.40 14.42
CA PRO A 35 -2.11 3.18 12.99
C PRO A 35 -0.66 3.45 12.57
N THR A 36 -0.04 2.50 11.87
CA THR A 36 1.36 2.61 11.46
C THR A 36 1.50 3.19 10.07
N ILE A 37 0.38 3.51 9.42
CA ILE A 37 0.32 4.20 8.15
C ILE A 37 -0.85 5.17 8.15
N THR A 38 -0.75 6.25 7.40
CA THR A 38 -1.89 7.11 7.08
C THR A 38 -2.18 6.99 5.58
N ILE A 39 -3.46 6.81 5.26
CA ILE A 39 -3.93 6.87 3.87
C ILE A 39 -4.19 8.33 3.55
N VAL A 40 -3.43 8.89 2.60
CA VAL A 40 -3.69 10.24 2.12
C VAL A 40 -4.82 10.16 1.09
N PRO A 41 -5.91 10.93 1.25
CA PRO A 41 -6.90 11.07 0.19
C PRO A 41 -6.19 11.50 -1.10
N LEU A 42 -6.52 10.89 -2.25
CA LEU A 42 -5.76 11.12 -3.48
C LEU A 42 -5.71 12.61 -3.88
N ALA A 43 -6.78 13.36 -3.62
CA ALA A 43 -6.87 14.79 -3.89
C ALA A 43 -5.93 15.65 -3.01
N ASP A 44 -5.45 15.10 -1.89
CA ASP A 44 -4.54 15.78 -0.96
C ASP A 44 -3.11 15.24 -1.04
N ASP A 45 -2.82 14.34 -2.00
CA ASP A 45 -1.50 13.73 -2.16
C ASP A 45 -0.56 14.66 -2.95
N PRO A 46 0.42 15.31 -2.29
CA PRO A 46 1.32 16.26 -2.95
C PRO A 46 2.26 15.55 -3.94
N GLU A 47 2.56 14.27 -3.75
CA GLU A 47 3.42 13.51 -4.64
C GLU A 47 2.67 13.10 -5.91
N LEU A 48 1.41 12.68 -5.77
CA LEU A 48 0.54 12.45 -6.92
C LEU A 48 0.35 13.73 -7.73
N ARG A 49 0.18 14.87 -7.06
CA ARG A 49 0.10 16.18 -7.71
C ARG A 49 1.38 16.54 -8.47
N ARG A 50 2.55 16.43 -7.82
CA ARG A 50 3.85 16.68 -8.46
C ARG A 50 4.07 15.79 -9.68
N GLY A 51 3.75 14.49 -9.57
CA GLY A 51 3.82 13.55 -10.70
C GLY A 51 2.90 13.96 -11.85
N THR A 52 1.69 14.43 -11.53
CA THR A 52 0.74 14.95 -12.53
C THR A 52 1.26 16.22 -13.20
N GLU A 53 1.77 17.18 -12.43
CA GLU A 53 2.35 18.41 -12.96
C GLU A 53 3.59 18.11 -13.83
N ALA A 54 4.40 17.12 -13.48
CA ALA A 54 5.53 16.67 -14.29
C ALA A 54 5.10 16.02 -15.61
N VAL A 55 4.00 15.25 -15.60
CA VAL A 55 3.35 14.72 -16.81
C VAL A 55 2.88 15.87 -17.71
N LEU A 56 2.30 16.91 -17.13
CA LEU A 56 1.80 18.08 -17.85
C LEU A 56 2.89 19.05 -18.33
N ALA A 57 4.11 18.95 -17.80
CA ALA A 57 5.17 19.92 -18.07
C ALA A 57 5.67 19.91 -19.54
N ALA A 58 5.48 18.80 -20.26
CA ALA A 58 5.77 18.65 -21.68
C ALA A 58 5.06 17.39 -22.22
N PRO A 59 4.85 17.27 -23.55
CA PRO A 59 4.17 16.13 -24.16
C PRO A 59 4.71 14.77 -23.69
N ILE A 60 3.82 13.79 -23.62
CA ILE A 60 4.12 12.40 -23.27
C ILE A 60 4.03 11.54 -24.53
N ASP A 61 5.06 10.72 -24.75
CA ASP A 61 5.11 9.84 -25.92
C ASP A 61 4.34 8.53 -25.65
N LEU A 62 4.48 8.00 -24.44
CA LEU A 62 3.97 6.69 -24.04
C LEU A 62 3.31 6.77 -22.66
N THR A 63 2.18 6.09 -22.49
CA THR A 63 1.51 5.95 -21.19
C THR A 63 1.30 4.49 -20.84
N ALA A 64 1.73 4.08 -19.65
CA ALA A 64 1.48 2.75 -19.11
C ALA A 64 0.40 2.80 -18.01
N VAL A 65 -0.63 1.96 -18.12
CA VAL A 65 -1.73 1.87 -17.15
C VAL A 65 -1.79 0.48 -16.53
N THR A 66 -1.40 0.37 -15.25
CA THR A 66 -1.36 -0.92 -14.55
C THR A 66 -2.73 -1.39 -14.07
N THR A 67 -3.60 -0.48 -13.62
CA THR A 67 -4.92 -0.84 -13.09
C THR A 67 -5.96 0.23 -13.37
N GLY A 68 -7.21 -0.20 -13.60
CA GLY A 68 -8.31 0.76 -13.79
C GLY A 68 -8.68 1.55 -12.53
N ALA A 69 -8.47 0.99 -11.33
CA ALA A 69 -8.74 1.72 -10.08
C ALA A 69 -7.71 2.84 -9.87
N GLY A 70 -6.42 2.55 -10.11
CA GLY A 70 -5.39 3.57 -10.06
C GLY A 70 -5.61 4.65 -11.11
N PHE A 71 -5.89 4.28 -12.36
CA PHE A 71 -6.15 5.28 -13.41
C PHE A 71 -7.32 6.22 -13.09
N ARG A 72 -8.46 5.68 -12.64
CA ARG A 72 -9.60 6.52 -12.22
C ARG A 72 -9.24 7.41 -11.04
N GLY A 73 -8.59 6.84 -10.01
CA GLY A 73 -8.16 7.61 -8.85
C GLY A 73 -7.20 8.75 -9.20
N TRP A 74 -6.33 8.56 -10.19
CA TRP A 74 -5.46 9.62 -10.70
C TRP A 74 -6.27 10.75 -11.37
N LEU A 75 -7.21 10.42 -12.25
CA LEU A 75 -8.08 11.42 -12.89
C LEU A 75 -8.96 12.16 -11.89
N ASP A 76 -9.51 11.46 -10.91
CA ASP A 76 -10.36 12.06 -9.85
C ASP A 76 -9.54 12.99 -8.95
N ALA A 77 -8.28 12.64 -8.65
CA ALA A 77 -7.36 13.54 -7.94
C ALA A 77 -7.02 14.79 -8.78
N ALA A 78 -6.73 14.60 -10.07
CA ALA A 78 -6.49 15.69 -11.01
C ALA A 78 -7.71 16.63 -11.13
N GLU A 79 -8.92 16.10 -11.04
CA GLU A 79 -10.15 16.89 -10.99
C GLU A 79 -10.20 17.79 -9.75
N GLY A 80 -9.83 17.27 -8.58
CA GLY A 80 -9.69 18.06 -7.36
C GLY A 80 -8.71 19.23 -7.48
N TRP A 81 -7.73 19.14 -8.38
CA TRP A 81 -6.76 20.21 -8.66
C TRP A 81 -7.13 21.09 -9.86
N GLY A 82 -8.26 20.82 -10.54
CA GLY A 82 -8.61 21.49 -11.79
C GLY A 82 -7.70 21.14 -12.97
N LEU A 83 -7.00 20.01 -12.91
CA LEU A 83 -6.05 19.52 -13.91
C LEU A 83 -6.58 18.37 -14.77
N ARG A 84 -7.83 17.91 -14.54
CA ARG A 84 -8.40 16.73 -15.22
C ARG A 84 -8.37 16.85 -16.74
N ASP A 85 -8.87 17.95 -17.29
CA ASP A 85 -8.97 18.12 -18.75
C ASP A 85 -7.58 18.20 -19.41
N ALA A 86 -6.68 18.99 -18.82
CA ALA A 86 -5.29 19.08 -19.27
C ALA A 86 -4.59 17.72 -19.24
N LEU A 87 -4.86 16.91 -18.21
CA LEU A 87 -4.32 15.56 -18.10
C LEU A 87 -4.90 14.63 -19.18
N LEU A 88 -6.21 14.67 -19.43
CA LEU A 88 -6.82 13.87 -20.49
C LEU A 88 -6.26 14.25 -21.87
N ASP A 89 -6.07 15.53 -22.14
CA ASP A 89 -5.47 16.02 -23.39
C ASP A 89 -4.02 15.54 -23.55
N ALA A 90 -3.21 15.63 -22.48
CA ALA A 90 -1.84 15.13 -22.50
C ALA A 90 -1.77 13.61 -22.76
N LEU A 91 -2.66 12.84 -22.11
CA LEU A 91 -2.73 11.39 -22.30
C LEU A 91 -3.25 11.00 -23.69
N ALA A 92 -4.20 11.76 -24.25
CA ALA A 92 -4.72 11.55 -25.60
C ALA A 92 -3.64 11.74 -26.69
N GLY A 93 -2.64 12.57 -26.42
CA GLY A 93 -1.48 12.75 -27.29
C GLY A 93 -0.45 11.62 -27.23
N SER A 94 -0.59 10.68 -26.30
CA SER A 94 0.36 9.58 -26.07
C SER A 94 -0.13 8.24 -26.61
N ARG A 95 0.80 7.32 -26.86
CA ARG A 95 0.49 5.91 -27.14
C ARG A 95 0.22 5.18 -25.82
N ILE A 96 -1.01 4.72 -25.60
CA ILE A 96 -1.44 4.16 -24.31
C ILE A 96 -1.32 2.63 -24.31
N PHE A 97 -0.68 2.08 -23.29
CA PHE A 97 -0.49 0.65 -23.04
C PHE A 97 -1.17 0.26 -21.73
N ALA A 98 -1.96 -0.80 -21.74
CA ALA A 98 -2.75 -1.21 -20.58
C ALA A 98 -2.43 -2.65 -20.14
N ARG A 99 -2.37 -2.89 -18.83
CA ARG A 99 -2.10 -4.23 -18.26
C ARG A 99 -3.28 -5.21 -18.34
N GLY A 100 -4.40 -4.88 -18.99
CA GLY A 100 -5.54 -5.78 -19.10
C GLY A 100 -6.93 -5.13 -18.98
N PRO A 101 -8.01 -5.92 -18.96
CA PRO A 101 -9.38 -5.46 -19.19
C PRO A 101 -9.85 -4.36 -18.23
N LYS A 102 -9.42 -4.39 -16.97
CA LYS A 102 -9.77 -3.35 -15.99
C LYS A 102 -9.14 -2.00 -16.31
N ALA A 103 -7.89 -1.99 -16.74
CA ALA A 103 -7.18 -0.77 -17.16
C ALA A 103 -7.78 -0.25 -18.47
N VAL A 104 -7.97 -1.14 -19.46
CA VAL A 104 -8.64 -0.83 -20.72
C VAL A 104 -10.02 -0.20 -20.50
N GLY A 105 -10.85 -0.80 -19.65
CA GLY A 105 -12.18 -0.28 -19.34
C GLY A 105 -12.15 1.09 -18.67
N ALA A 106 -11.08 1.43 -17.93
CA ALA A 106 -10.91 2.75 -17.34
C ALA A 106 -10.46 3.78 -18.38
N VAL A 107 -9.49 3.44 -19.22
CA VAL A 107 -9.00 4.28 -20.34
C VAL A 107 -10.15 4.61 -21.30
N ARG A 108 -10.87 3.59 -21.78
CA ARG A 108 -12.01 3.77 -22.69
C ARG A 108 -13.19 4.48 -22.05
N GLY A 109 -13.38 4.33 -20.74
CA GLY A 109 -14.44 4.99 -19.99
C GLY A 109 -14.35 6.53 -20.01
N VAL A 110 -13.17 7.09 -20.31
CA VAL A 110 -12.95 8.53 -20.44
C VAL A 110 -12.68 8.97 -21.87
N GLY A 111 -13.02 8.13 -22.86
CA GLY A 111 -12.90 8.44 -24.28
C GLY A 111 -11.52 8.22 -24.90
N LEU A 112 -10.53 7.80 -24.12
CA LEU A 112 -9.20 7.44 -24.61
C LEU A 112 -9.18 6.02 -25.20
N ARG A 113 -8.11 5.68 -25.93
CA ARG A 113 -7.90 4.32 -26.46
C ARG A 113 -6.48 3.87 -26.25
N GLU A 114 -6.35 2.62 -25.82
CA GLU A 114 -5.08 1.92 -25.77
C GLU A 114 -4.65 1.44 -27.17
N GLU A 115 -3.36 1.51 -27.44
CA GLU A 115 -2.70 0.85 -28.57
C GLU A 115 -2.47 -0.64 -28.28
N TYR A 116 -2.17 -0.96 -27.02
CA TYR A 116 -1.88 -2.32 -26.57
C TYR A 116 -2.58 -2.64 -25.25
N SER A 117 -3.04 -3.89 -25.14
CA SER A 117 -3.50 -4.48 -23.89
C SER A 117 -2.79 -5.82 -23.67
N ALA A 118 -2.17 -6.00 -22.51
CA ALA A 118 -1.51 -7.24 -22.10
C ALA A 118 -2.50 -8.42 -22.08
N PRO A 119 -2.36 -9.45 -22.94
CA PRO A 119 -3.30 -10.56 -23.05
C PRO A 119 -3.38 -11.45 -21.79
N GLY A 120 -2.25 -11.68 -21.13
CA GLY A 120 -2.11 -12.44 -19.88
C GLY A 120 -2.27 -11.59 -18.61
N GLU A 121 -2.58 -10.31 -18.77
CA GLU A 121 -2.78 -9.35 -17.68
C GLU A 121 -1.57 -9.17 -16.74
N THR A 122 -0.35 -9.30 -17.26
CA THR A 122 0.88 -9.21 -16.48
C THR A 122 1.62 -7.88 -16.65
N ASN A 123 2.44 -7.51 -15.66
CA ASN A 123 3.36 -6.38 -15.81
C ASN A 123 4.46 -6.72 -16.83
N ASP A 124 4.97 -7.95 -16.86
CA ASP A 124 5.97 -8.39 -17.83
C ASP A 124 5.54 -8.12 -19.27
N GLU A 125 4.31 -8.48 -19.63
CA GLU A 125 3.76 -8.22 -20.97
C GLU A 125 3.57 -6.72 -21.25
N LEU A 126 3.04 -5.97 -20.28
CA LEU A 126 2.85 -4.51 -20.41
C LEU A 126 4.18 -3.79 -20.66
N PHE A 127 5.17 -4.03 -19.80
CA PHE A 127 6.46 -3.34 -19.86
C PHE A 127 7.35 -3.89 -20.97
N GLY A 128 7.20 -5.16 -21.35
CA GLY A 128 7.77 -5.74 -22.56
C GLY A 128 7.28 -5.04 -23.81
N ALA A 129 5.96 -4.88 -23.97
CA ALA A 129 5.37 -4.18 -25.12
C ALA A 129 5.77 -2.69 -25.18
N LEU A 130 5.89 -2.00 -24.04
CA LEU A 130 6.43 -0.64 -23.97
C LEU A 130 7.87 -0.59 -24.49
N THR A 131 8.71 -1.54 -24.07
CA THR A 131 10.10 -1.62 -24.51
C THR A 131 10.20 -1.87 -26.02
N GLU A 132 9.40 -2.81 -26.54
CA GLU A 132 9.31 -3.12 -27.98
C GLU A 132 8.81 -1.93 -28.81
N ALA A 133 7.95 -1.09 -28.24
CA ALA A 133 7.43 0.11 -28.87
C ALA A 133 8.47 1.24 -29.02
N GLY A 134 9.63 1.11 -28.39
CA GLY A 134 10.75 2.06 -28.42
C GLY A 134 10.63 3.18 -27.37
N VAL A 135 11.54 3.18 -26.39
CA VAL A 135 11.50 4.13 -25.25
C VAL A 135 12.71 5.06 -25.17
N GLU A 136 13.67 4.95 -26.07
CA GLU A 136 14.87 5.79 -26.08
C GLU A 136 14.50 7.26 -26.27
N SER A 137 14.94 8.13 -25.34
CA SER A 137 14.59 9.56 -25.27
C SER A 137 13.10 9.86 -25.12
N ALA A 138 12.24 8.85 -24.91
CA ALA A 138 10.81 9.02 -24.77
C ALA A 138 10.44 9.46 -23.34
N ARG A 139 9.41 10.30 -23.22
CA ARG A 139 8.74 10.61 -21.94
C ARG A 139 7.63 9.60 -21.71
N VAL A 140 7.75 8.80 -20.65
CA VAL A 140 6.86 7.68 -20.36
C VAL A 140 6.12 7.94 -19.06
N ALA A 141 4.82 8.21 -19.13
CA ALA A 141 3.97 8.30 -17.95
C ALA A 141 3.58 6.89 -17.49
N VAL A 142 3.84 6.53 -16.22
CA VAL A 142 3.54 5.18 -15.71
C VAL A 142 2.59 5.29 -14.53
N GLN A 143 1.31 4.97 -14.75
CA GLN A 143 0.33 4.83 -13.68
C GLN A 143 0.56 3.49 -12.96
N LEU A 144 0.98 3.55 -11.71
CA LEU A 144 1.29 2.41 -10.83
C LEU A 144 0.20 2.19 -9.77
N HIS A 145 0.12 0.97 -9.23
CA HIS A 145 -0.87 0.60 -8.20
C HIS A 145 -0.28 0.66 -6.80
N GLY A 146 -0.36 1.80 -6.10
CA GLY A 146 -0.05 1.96 -4.67
C GLY A 146 1.37 1.64 -4.20
N SER A 147 2.19 0.97 -5.02
CA SER A 147 3.60 0.63 -4.75
C SER A 147 4.47 0.89 -5.99
N PRO A 148 5.76 1.21 -5.79
CA PRO A 148 6.75 1.21 -6.86
C PRO A 148 6.90 -0.16 -7.52
N LEU A 149 7.36 -0.16 -8.77
CA LEU A 149 7.73 -1.34 -9.56
C LEU A 149 9.12 -1.12 -10.21
N PRO A 150 10.19 -0.94 -9.41
CA PRO A 150 11.53 -0.65 -9.92
C PRO A 150 12.03 -1.71 -10.90
N GLU A 151 11.70 -2.98 -10.68
CA GLU A 151 12.05 -4.09 -11.56
C GLU A 151 11.51 -3.94 -13.00
N PHE A 152 10.47 -3.12 -13.18
CA PHE A 152 9.88 -2.81 -14.48
C PHE A 152 10.22 -1.39 -14.98
N THR A 153 10.33 -0.42 -14.07
CA THR A 153 10.52 1.00 -14.43
C THR A 153 11.99 1.38 -14.59
N ASP A 154 12.91 0.80 -13.81
CA ASP A 154 14.34 1.07 -13.91
C ASP A 154 14.91 0.63 -15.29
N PRO A 155 14.54 -0.55 -15.85
CA PRO A 155 14.99 -0.93 -17.18
C PRO A 155 14.59 0.05 -18.30
N LEU A 156 13.41 0.68 -18.20
CA LEU A 156 13.00 1.72 -19.15
C LEU A 156 13.92 2.95 -19.06
N ALA A 157 14.21 3.39 -17.84
CA ALA A 157 15.11 4.52 -17.60
C ALA A 157 16.54 4.22 -18.10
N VAL A 158 17.05 3.02 -17.84
CA VAL A 158 18.34 2.53 -18.35
C VAL A 158 18.36 2.51 -19.88
N SER A 159 17.22 2.25 -20.52
CA SER A 159 17.04 2.30 -21.98
C SER A 159 16.87 3.72 -22.54
N GLY A 160 17.09 4.75 -21.73
CA GLY A 160 17.07 6.16 -22.14
C GLY A 160 15.72 6.87 -21.99
N ALA A 161 14.72 6.23 -21.36
CA ALA A 161 13.42 6.85 -21.15
C ALA A 161 13.43 7.83 -19.97
N SER A 162 12.64 8.91 -20.08
CA SER A 162 12.26 9.75 -18.95
C SER A 162 10.97 9.20 -18.33
N VAL A 163 11.12 8.40 -17.27
CA VAL A 163 9.99 7.71 -16.61
C VAL A 163 9.34 8.62 -15.56
N LEU A 164 8.06 8.91 -15.74
CA LEU A 164 7.23 9.70 -14.83
C LEU A 164 6.23 8.78 -14.13
N ALA A 165 6.62 8.28 -12.95
CA ALA A 165 5.78 7.38 -12.16
C ALA A 165 4.67 8.14 -11.42
N VAL A 166 3.42 7.70 -11.57
CA VAL A 166 2.24 8.31 -10.95
C VAL A 166 1.54 7.23 -10.12
N GLN A 167 1.52 7.43 -8.80
CA GLN A 167 1.14 6.39 -7.82
C GLN A 167 -0.08 6.81 -7.01
N PRO A 168 -1.29 6.62 -7.53
CA PRO A 168 -2.49 6.73 -6.72
C PRO A 168 -2.49 5.63 -5.65
N TYR A 169 -2.99 5.96 -4.47
CA TYR A 169 -3.08 5.14 -3.25
C TYR A 169 -1.75 4.95 -2.50
N ARG A 170 -0.99 6.05 -2.36
CA ARG A 170 0.14 6.08 -1.44
C ARG A 170 -0.34 6.06 0.01
N TRP A 171 0.48 5.41 0.82
CA TRP A 171 0.43 5.50 2.27
C TRP A 171 1.69 6.20 2.72
N HIS A 172 1.60 6.93 3.82
CA HIS A 172 2.74 7.59 4.45
C HIS A 172 2.89 7.10 5.88
N THR A 173 4.07 7.32 6.45
CA THR A 173 4.23 7.29 7.90
C THR A 173 3.25 8.28 8.54
N PRO A 174 2.59 7.92 9.65
CA PRO A 174 1.68 8.81 10.35
C PRO A 174 2.35 10.15 10.66
N PRO A 175 1.67 11.30 10.47
CA PRO A 175 2.22 12.61 10.80
C PRO A 175 2.66 12.72 12.27
N ASP A 176 1.93 12.02 13.15
CA ASP A 176 2.30 11.83 14.55
C ASP A 176 2.69 10.34 14.78
N PRO A 177 3.98 10.03 14.93
CA PRO A 177 4.44 8.67 15.19
C PRO A 177 4.32 8.26 16.66
N GLU A 178 3.96 9.18 17.58
CA GLU A 178 3.97 8.91 19.02
C GLU A 178 3.05 7.76 19.45
N PRO A 179 1.83 7.55 18.87
CA PRO A 179 1.03 6.37 19.19
C PRO A 179 1.77 5.06 18.91
N VAL A 180 2.57 5.01 17.83
CA VAL A 180 3.37 3.84 17.47
C VAL A 180 4.54 3.67 18.44
N PHE A 181 5.22 4.76 18.81
CA PHE A 181 6.30 4.71 19.79
C PHE A 181 5.80 4.30 21.18
N SER A 182 4.62 4.77 21.61
CA SER A 182 3.98 4.31 22.83
C SER A 182 3.66 2.83 22.77
N LEU A 183 3.09 2.35 21.66
CA LEU A 183 2.82 0.93 21.46
C LEU A 183 4.09 0.09 21.56
N ILE A 184 5.21 0.55 20.98
CA ILE A 184 6.51 -0.12 21.07
C ILE A 184 7.00 -0.17 22.52
N ARG A 185 6.91 0.93 23.26
CA ARG A 185 7.28 0.96 24.69
C ARG A 185 6.45 -0.02 25.52
N GLU A 186 5.14 -0.08 25.28
CA GLU A 186 4.24 -1.00 25.97
C GLU A 186 4.55 -2.47 25.60
N VAL A 187 4.92 -2.78 24.34
CA VAL A 187 5.40 -4.12 23.95
C VAL A 187 6.67 -4.50 24.72
N LEU A 188 7.63 -3.59 24.80
CA LEU A 188 8.91 -3.83 25.49
C LEU A 188 8.75 -3.92 27.01
N ALA A 189 7.75 -3.24 27.57
CA ALA A 189 7.37 -3.35 28.98
C ALA A 189 6.58 -4.64 29.30
N GLY A 190 6.21 -5.44 28.29
CA GLY A 190 5.39 -6.64 28.47
C GLY A 190 3.92 -6.33 28.78
N GLU A 191 3.44 -5.13 28.44
CA GLU A 191 2.08 -4.69 28.72
C GLU A 191 1.07 -5.05 27.62
N LEU A 192 1.55 -5.52 26.46
CA LEU A 192 0.73 -6.09 25.41
C LEU A 192 1.05 -7.56 25.20
N VAL A 193 0.01 -8.33 24.90
CA VAL A 193 0.15 -9.77 24.60
C VAL A 193 -0.05 -10.07 23.12
N ALA A 194 -0.54 -9.10 22.33
CA ALA A 194 -0.65 -9.25 20.88
C ALA A 194 -0.58 -7.93 20.11
N LEU A 195 -0.12 -8.03 18.87
CA LEU A 195 -0.16 -7.01 17.83
C LEU A 195 -0.93 -7.56 16.62
N VAL A 196 -1.82 -6.75 16.06
CA VAL A 196 -2.65 -7.12 14.90
C VAL A 196 -2.30 -6.26 13.70
N PHE A 197 -2.01 -6.92 12.58
CA PHE A 197 -1.63 -6.32 11.30
C PHE A 197 -2.59 -6.74 10.19
N THR A 198 -3.01 -5.79 9.36
CA THR A 198 -3.97 -6.02 8.27
C THR A 198 -3.41 -5.67 6.88
N SER A 199 -2.16 -5.22 6.80
CA SER A 199 -1.49 -4.93 5.53
C SER A 199 0.03 -5.02 5.67
N ALA A 200 0.72 -5.42 4.60
CA ALA A 200 2.17 -5.46 4.57
C ALA A 200 2.81 -4.09 4.82
N PRO A 201 2.32 -2.97 4.23
CA PRO A 201 2.77 -1.63 4.56
C PRO A 201 2.76 -1.30 6.05
N ALA A 202 1.67 -1.64 6.74
CA ALA A 202 1.56 -1.40 8.19
C ALA A 202 2.61 -2.18 9.00
N ALA A 203 2.88 -3.43 8.61
CA ALA A 203 3.90 -4.26 9.25
C ALA A 203 5.33 -3.76 8.96
N THR A 204 5.63 -3.43 7.70
CA THR A 204 6.92 -2.85 7.30
C THR A 204 7.17 -1.53 8.03
N ASN A 205 6.18 -0.62 8.05
CA ASN A 205 6.38 0.69 8.65
C ASN A 205 6.47 0.64 10.18
N PHE A 206 5.79 -0.31 10.82
CA PHE A 206 5.97 -0.55 12.26
C PHE A 206 7.43 -0.89 12.61
N LEU A 207 8.05 -1.79 11.83
CA LEU A 207 9.46 -2.15 12.01
C LEU A 207 10.40 -0.98 11.72
N ALA A 208 10.11 -0.19 10.67
CA ALA A 208 10.89 1.01 10.34
C ALA A 208 10.81 2.09 11.44
N LEU A 209 9.61 2.38 11.94
CA LEU A 209 9.41 3.31 13.07
C LEU A 209 10.13 2.84 14.33
N ALA A 210 10.20 1.53 14.57
CA ALA A 210 10.99 0.99 15.66
C ALA A 210 12.49 1.26 15.48
N ASP A 211 13.01 1.12 14.26
CA ASP A 211 14.40 1.47 13.95
C ASP A 211 14.67 2.97 14.14
N GLU A 212 13.76 3.83 13.66
CA GLU A 212 13.85 5.30 13.83
C GLU A 212 13.83 5.73 15.30
N SER A 213 13.07 5.03 16.15
CA SER A 213 13.04 5.27 17.59
C SER A 213 14.29 4.76 18.34
N GLY A 214 15.22 4.09 17.66
CA GLY A 214 16.40 3.46 18.27
C GLY A 214 16.10 2.18 19.06
N ARG A 215 14.87 1.65 18.98
CA ARG A 215 14.39 0.46 19.72
C ARG A 215 14.21 -0.77 18.84
N GLY A 216 14.55 -0.69 17.55
CA GLY A 216 14.25 -1.72 16.57
C GLY A 216 14.90 -3.08 16.81
N ALA A 217 16.12 -3.11 17.35
CA ALA A 217 16.80 -4.36 17.70
C ALA A 217 16.11 -5.06 18.89
N GLU A 218 15.83 -4.30 19.94
CA GLU A 218 15.18 -4.79 21.16
C GLU A 218 13.75 -5.27 20.85
N LEU A 219 12.98 -4.50 20.07
CA LEU A 219 11.64 -4.89 19.65
C LEU A 219 11.65 -6.20 18.88
N ARG A 220 12.54 -6.36 17.89
CA ARG A 220 12.61 -7.61 17.12
C ARG A 220 12.95 -8.80 18.01
N GLU A 221 13.84 -8.63 18.98
CA GLU A 221 14.17 -9.70 19.93
C GLU A 221 12.95 -10.08 20.78
N THR A 222 12.24 -9.10 21.34
CA THR A 222 11.00 -9.33 22.09
C THR A 222 9.96 -10.05 21.23
N LEU A 223 9.75 -9.63 19.98
CA LEU A 223 8.77 -10.27 19.09
C LEU A 223 9.19 -11.69 18.67
N ARG A 224 10.49 -11.94 18.46
CA ARG A 224 11.03 -13.27 18.13
C ARG A 224 10.91 -14.26 19.29
N SER A 225 10.97 -13.79 20.53
CA SER A 225 10.78 -14.63 21.72
C SER A 225 9.38 -15.26 21.79
N GLY A 226 8.41 -14.69 21.07
CA GLY A 226 7.02 -15.15 21.03
C GLY A 226 6.18 -14.73 22.23
N THR A 227 6.70 -13.88 23.14
CA THR A 227 5.94 -13.33 24.27
C THR A 227 4.77 -12.44 23.82
N VAL A 228 4.88 -11.82 22.64
CA VAL A 228 3.81 -11.05 22.02
C VAL A 228 3.38 -11.71 20.71
N VAL A 229 2.10 -12.05 20.60
CA VAL A 229 1.53 -12.67 19.40
C VAL A 229 1.40 -11.66 18.27
N CYS A 230 2.12 -11.86 17.17
CA CYS A 230 1.95 -11.07 15.94
C CYS A 230 0.89 -11.73 15.03
N ALA A 231 -0.34 -11.21 15.03
CA ALA A 231 -1.43 -11.73 14.22
C ALA A 231 -1.58 -10.95 12.91
N CYS A 232 -1.58 -11.65 11.78
CA CYS A 232 -1.67 -11.07 10.44
C CYS A 232 -2.91 -11.60 9.70
N VAL A 233 -3.57 -10.75 8.92
CA VAL A 233 -4.76 -11.17 8.14
C VAL A 233 -4.44 -12.22 7.06
N GLY A 234 -3.18 -12.33 6.63
CA GLY A 234 -2.73 -13.31 5.65
C GLY A 234 -1.24 -13.17 5.28
N PRO A 235 -0.74 -14.02 4.37
CA PRO A 235 0.69 -14.23 4.14
C PRO A 235 1.40 -13.00 3.59
N VAL A 236 0.73 -12.23 2.74
CA VAL A 236 1.28 -10.96 2.23
C VAL A 236 1.53 -9.97 3.37
N THR A 237 0.63 -9.91 4.36
CA THR A 237 0.80 -9.05 5.53
C THR A 237 1.87 -9.56 6.48
N ALA A 238 2.02 -10.87 6.58
CA ALA A 238 3.02 -11.51 7.43
C ALA A 238 4.46 -11.41 6.89
N ALA A 239 4.63 -11.37 5.57
CA ALA A 239 5.94 -11.45 4.92
C ALA A 239 7.01 -10.48 5.47
N PRO A 240 6.72 -9.19 5.77
CA PRO A 240 7.71 -8.29 6.38
C PRO A 240 8.17 -8.74 7.76
N LEU A 241 7.26 -9.26 8.59
CA LEU A 241 7.57 -9.77 9.94
C LEU A 241 8.37 -11.07 9.85
N GLU A 242 7.95 -11.99 8.99
CA GLU A 242 8.62 -13.28 8.80
C GLU A 242 10.04 -13.13 8.24
N THR A 243 10.24 -12.16 7.34
CA THR A 243 11.57 -11.80 6.84
C THR A 243 12.47 -11.24 7.96
N ALA A 244 11.89 -10.58 8.96
CA ALA A 244 12.59 -10.16 10.17
C ALA A 244 12.77 -11.30 11.20
N GLY A 245 12.35 -12.53 10.88
CA GLY A 245 12.42 -13.71 11.75
C GLY A 245 11.32 -13.78 12.81
N ILE A 246 10.28 -12.94 12.71
CA ILE A 246 9.17 -12.88 13.67
C ILE A 246 8.07 -13.85 13.23
N SER A 247 7.74 -14.81 14.08
CA SER A 247 6.64 -15.76 13.84
C SER A 247 5.29 -15.04 13.83
N THR A 248 4.40 -15.44 12.92
CA THR A 248 3.06 -14.83 12.79
C THR A 248 1.93 -15.85 12.96
N LEU A 249 0.79 -15.37 13.45
CA LEU A 249 -0.46 -16.11 13.53
C LEU A 249 -1.41 -15.64 12.42
N GLN A 250 -1.92 -16.57 11.61
CA GLN A 250 -2.71 -16.23 10.42
C GLN A 250 -3.97 -17.12 10.31
N PRO A 251 -5.14 -16.55 9.97
CA PRO A 251 -6.35 -17.33 9.73
C PRO A 251 -6.30 -18.02 8.35
N GLU A 252 -6.92 -19.20 8.25
CA GLU A 252 -7.11 -19.88 6.95
C GLU A 252 -7.86 -18.99 5.94
N ARG A 253 -8.87 -18.26 6.42
CA ARG A 253 -9.60 -17.26 5.63
C ARG A 253 -9.03 -15.88 5.88
N GLN A 254 -8.51 -15.26 4.82
CA GLN A 254 -7.88 -13.93 4.86
C GLN A 254 -8.92 -12.79 4.96
N ARG A 255 -9.61 -12.71 6.11
CA ARG A 255 -10.69 -11.77 6.41
C ARG A 255 -10.62 -11.32 7.88
N LEU A 256 -11.01 -10.07 8.14
CA LEU A 256 -10.99 -9.50 9.51
C LEU A 256 -11.75 -10.36 10.53
N GLY A 257 -12.95 -10.84 10.20
CA GLY A 257 -13.73 -11.67 11.12
C GLY A 257 -13.05 -13.01 11.47
N ALA A 258 -12.29 -13.60 10.55
CA ALA A 258 -11.55 -14.83 10.81
C ALA A 258 -10.27 -14.55 11.63
N LEU A 259 -9.60 -13.42 11.37
CA LEU A 259 -8.47 -12.94 12.16
C LEU A 259 -8.88 -12.71 13.62
N VAL A 260 -10.01 -12.01 13.85
CA VAL A 260 -10.52 -11.77 15.21
C VAL A 260 -10.79 -13.09 15.94
N LYS A 261 -11.51 -14.02 15.30
CA LYS A 261 -11.78 -15.34 15.90
C LYS A 261 -10.50 -16.09 16.28
N LEU A 262 -9.48 -16.01 15.43
CA LEU A 262 -8.20 -16.67 15.69
C LEU A 262 -7.44 -16.01 16.83
N VAL A 263 -7.43 -14.67 16.90
CA VAL A 263 -6.83 -13.91 18.00
C VAL A 263 -7.53 -14.24 19.32
N VAL A 264 -8.87 -14.25 19.33
CA VAL A 264 -9.66 -14.62 20.52
C VAL A 264 -9.28 -16.03 20.98
N ALA A 265 -9.35 -17.03 20.08
CA ALA A 265 -9.04 -18.41 20.42
C ALA A 265 -7.58 -18.66 20.86
N LYS A 266 -6.64 -17.78 20.49
CA LYS A 266 -5.24 -17.88 20.90
C LYS A 266 -4.97 -17.26 22.27
N LEU A 267 -5.74 -16.24 22.65
CA LEU A 267 -5.47 -15.40 23.83
C LEU A 267 -6.45 -15.61 24.99
N SER A 268 -7.58 -16.29 24.75
CA SER A 268 -8.51 -16.79 25.78
C SER A 268 -7.98 -18.05 26.47
#